data_AF-A0A8S3ZIT6-F1
#
_entry.id   AF-A0A8S3ZIT6-F1
#
_cell.length_a   1.000
_cell.length_b   1.000
_cell.length_c   1.000
_cell.angle_alpha   90.00
_cell.angle_beta   90.00
_cell.angle_gamma   90.00
#
_symmetry.space_group_name_H-M   'P 1'
#
loop_
_entity.id
_entity.type
_entity.pdbx_description
1 polymer ?
#
loop_
_entity_poly.entity_id
_entity_poly.type
_entity_poly.pdbx_seq_one_letter_code
_entity_poly.pdbx_strand_id
1 'polypeptide(L)'
;MKIKYESEDPTARADCYRDDGNDQFKRKKYKIAIENYTEGIKSRSPDAELNAVLYSNRAAAQYHLGNYRSAFNDCIFARKFKPDHIKAIVRGAQCCYQMNKFQDALRWCDAALMIDPEDSVVLELRVKADKGK
;
A
#
# COMPACT_ATOMS: atom_id res chain seq x y z
N MET A 1 -29.20 -1.81 -5.38
CA MET A 1 -27.86 -1.25 -5.09
C MET A 1 -26.77 -1.81 -6.02
N LYS A 2 -27.07 -2.12 -7.31
CA LYS A 2 -26.09 -2.70 -8.25
C LYS A 2 -25.42 -1.69 -9.20
N ILE A 3 -25.98 -0.50 -9.37
CA ILE A 3 -25.58 0.48 -10.39
C ILE A 3 -24.15 1.03 -10.17
N LYS A 4 -23.67 1.11 -8.92
CA LYS A 4 -22.39 1.77 -8.56
C LYS A 4 -21.15 1.12 -9.22
N TYR A 5 -21.18 -0.20 -9.45
CA TYR A 5 -20.05 -0.96 -10.00
C TYR A 5 -20.30 -1.46 -11.42
N GLU A 6 -21.43 -1.11 -12.03
CA GLU A 6 -21.83 -1.55 -13.38
C GLU A 6 -21.28 -0.64 -14.49
N SER A 7 -20.48 0.38 -14.16
CA SER A 7 -19.80 1.22 -15.15
C SER A 7 -18.99 0.36 -16.13
N GLU A 8 -19.19 0.57 -17.43
CA GLU A 8 -18.40 -0.09 -18.48
C GLU A 8 -16.94 0.37 -18.47
N ASP A 9 -16.66 1.58 -17.96
CA ASP A 9 -15.29 2.06 -17.77
C ASP A 9 -14.61 1.35 -16.57
N PRO A 10 -13.53 0.59 -16.82
CA PRO A 10 -12.70 -0.04 -15.79
C PRO A 10 -12.17 0.92 -14.73
N THR A 11 -11.85 2.16 -15.10
CA THR A 11 -11.25 3.17 -14.21
C THR A 11 -12.30 3.68 -13.23
N ALA A 12 -13.45 4.13 -13.72
CA ALA A 12 -14.56 4.53 -12.86
C ALA A 12 -14.99 3.40 -11.90
N ARG A 13 -15.01 2.14 -12.35
CA ARG A 13 -15.31 1.00 -11.49
C ARG A 13 -14.25 0.80 -10.39
N ALA A 14 -12.97 0.87 -10.77
CA ALA A 14 -11.86 0.78 -9.84
C ALA A 14 -11.87 1.91 -8.79
N ASP A 15 -12.21 3.13 -9.19
CA ASP A 15 -12.37 4.29 -8.31
C ASP A 15 -13.51 4.09 -7.31
N CYS A 16 -14.68 3.62 -7.75
CA CYS A 16 -15.79 3.30 -6.85
C CYS A 16 -15.36 2.32 -5.73
N TYR A 17 -14.66 1.26 -6.10
CA TYR A 17 -14.13 0.29 -5.15
C TYR A 17 -13.04 0.88 -4.24
N ARG A 18 -12.16 1.74 -4.78
CA ARG A 18 -11.17 2.46 -3.97
C ARG A 18 -11.87 3.28 -2.89
N ASP A 19 -12.90 4.02 -3.25
CA ASP A 19 -13.59 4.93 -2.32
C ASP A 19 -14.34 4.15 -1.23
N ASP A 20 -15.01 3.05 -1.59
CA ASP A 20 -15.62 2.17 -0.60
C ASP A 20 -14.59 1.51 0.31
N GLY A 21 -13.46 1.05 -0.26
CA GLY A 21 -12.34 0.53 0.51
C GLY A 21 -11.80 1.55 1.50
N ASN A 22 -11.65 2.81 1.09
CA ASN A 22 -11.21 3.91 1.93
C ASN A 22 -12.18 4.16 3.09
N ASP A 23 -13.49 4.11 2.84
CA ASP A 23 -14.50 4.31 3.88
C ASP A 23 -14.55 3.17 4.88
N GLN A 24 -14.40 1.91 4.43
CA GLN A 24 -14.27 0.77 5.35
C GLN A 24 -12.97 0.84 6.15
N PHE A 25 -11.88 1.31 5.53
CA PHE A 25 -10.59 1.50 6.20
C PHE A 25 -10.70 2.55 7.33
N LYS A 26 -11.34 3.71 7.08
CA LYS A 26 -11.61 4.73 8.11
C LYS A 26 -12.41 4.16 9.28
N ARG A 27 -13.32 3.23 9.01
CA ARG A 27 -14.12 2.50 10.01
C ARG A 27 -13.37 1.34 10.67
N LYS A 28 -12.07 1.18 10.40
CA LYS A 28 -11.20 0.09 10.87
C LYS A 28 -11.69 -1.32 10.46
N LYS A 29 -12.55 -1.42 9.46
CA LYS A 29 -13.06 -2.68 8.90
C LYS A 29 -12.08 -3.20 7.83
N TYR A 30 -10.87 -3.53 8.24
CA TYR A 30 -9.76 -3.79 7.32
C TYR A 30 -9.99 -4.97 6.38
N LYS A 31 -10.66 -6.04 6.81
CA LYS A 31 -11.00 -7.18 5.94
C LYS A 31 -11.90 -6.75 4.77
N ILE A 32 -12.95 -5.98 5.05
CA ILE A 32 -13.87 -5.47 4.04
C ILE A 32 -13.16 -4.42 3.15
N ALA A 33 -12.26 -3.61 3.71
CA ALA A 33 -11.43 -2.71 2.91
C ALA A 33 -10.56 -3.48 1.91
N ILE A 34 -9.92 -4.58 2.33
CA ILE A 34 -9.11 -5.45 1.46
C ILE A 34 -9.94 -6.03 0.32
N GLU A 35 -11.16 -6.50 0.60
CA GLU A 35 -12.09 -7.02 -0.41
C GLU A 35 -12.40 -5.94 -1.46
N ASN A 36 -12.77 -4.74 -1.03
CA ASN A 36 -13.04 -3.62 -1.94
C ASN A 36 -11.83 -3.27 -2.80
N TYR A 37 -10.65 -3.05 -2.20
CA TYR A 37 -9.45 -2.77 -2.99
C TYR A 37 -9.09 -3.90 -3.97
N THR A 38 -9.38 -5.16 -3.59
CA THR A 38 -9.16 -6.32 -4.46
C THR A 38 -10.09 -6.30 -5.67
N GLU A 39 -11.37 -5.96 -5.50
CA GLU A 39 -12.30 -5.78 -6.62
C GLU A 39 -11.93 -4.56 -7.49
N GLY A 40 -11.41 -3.49 -6.88
CA GLY A 40 -10.82 -2.36 -7.61
C GLY A 40 -9.66 -2.79 -8.52
N ILE A 41 -8.72 -3.58 -7.99
CA ILE A 41 -7.59 -4.13 -8.76
C ILE A 41 -8.09 -5.06 -9.88
N LYS A 42 -9.08 -5.91 -9.60
CA LYS A 42 -9.68 -6.82 -10.59
C LYS A 42 -10.41 -6.10 -11.71
N SER A 43 -10.78 -4.84 -11.52
CA SER A 43 -11.40 -4.02 -12.57
C SER A 43 -10.41 -3.73 -13.71
N ARG A 44 -9.09 -3.90 -13.51
CA ARG A 44 -8.05 -3.75 -14.55
C ARG A 44 -8.08 -2.37 -15.23
N SER A 45 -8.19 -1.31 -14.43
CA SER A 45 -8.03 0.05 -14.95
C SER A 45 -6.65 0.21 -15.62
N PRO A 46 -6.57 0.90 -16.78
CA PRO A 46 -5.29 1.26 -17.39
C PRO A 46 -4.55 2.37 -16.64
N ASP A 47 -5.17 3.03 -15.66
CA ASP A 47 -4.56 4.11 -14.88
C ASP A 47 -3.52 3.56 -13.89
N ALA A 48 -2.25 3.82 -14.17
CA ALA A 48 -1.15 3.38 -13.33
C ALA A 48 -1.15 4.04 -11.93
N GLU A 49 -1.56 5.31 -11.83
CA GLU A 49 -1.66 6.01 -10.53
C GLU A 49 -2.72 5.33 -9.67
N LEU A 50 -3.90 5.10 -10.23
CA LEU A 50 -5.00 4.44 -9.52
C LEU A 50 -4.61 3.03 -9.07
N ASN A 51 -3.95 2.25 -9.93
CA ASN A 51 -3.45 0.94 -9.55
C ASN A 51 -2.45 1.03 -8.39
N ALA A 52 -1.49 1.96 -8.46
CA ALA A 52 -0.53 2.15 -7.38
C ALA A 52 -1.22 2.49 -6.05
N VAL A 53 -2.24 3.36 -6.09
CA VAL A 53 -3.05 3.72 -4.92
C VAL A 53 -3.83 2.53 -4.37
N LEU A 54 -4.48 1.73 -5.22
CA LEU A 54 -5.23 0.54 -4.80
C LEU A 54 -4.33 -0.49 -4.11
N TYR A 55 -3.18 -0.80 -4.69
CA TYR A 55 -2.20 -1.70 -4.07
C TYR A 55 -1.65 -1.10 -2.76
N SER A 56 -1.32 0.19 -2.73
CA SER A 56 -0.85 0.86 -1.51
C SER A 56 -1.89 0.82 -0.39
N ASN A 57 -3.16 1.09 -0.70
CA ASN A 57 -4.23 1.07 0.29
C ASN A 57 -4.56 -0.34 0.77
N ARG A 58 -4.52 -1.35 -0.11
CA ARG A 58 -4.64 -2.74 0.30
C ARG A 58 -3.48 -3.17 1.19
N ALA A 59 -2.26 -2.74 0.89
CA ALA A 59 -1.11 -2.96 1.75
C ALA A 59 -1.32 -2.37 3.15
N ALA A 60 -1.90 -1.18 3.25
CA ALA A 60 -2.22 -0.55 4.54
C ALA A 60 -3.19 -1.41 5.35
N ALA A 61 -4.26 -1.89 4.73
CA ALA A 61 -5.26 -2.71 5.39
C ALA A 61 -4.68 -4.07 5.82
N GLN A 62 -3.85 -4.70 4.97
CA GLN A 62 -3.14 -5.93 5.30
C GLN A 62 -2.16 -5.73 6.48
N TYR A 63 -1.44 -4.60 6.50
CA TYR A 63 -0.52 -4.26 7.57
C TYR A 63 -1.23 -4.16 8.93
N HIS A 64 -2.38 -3.48 8.99
CA HIS A 64 -3.17 -3.38 10.21
C HIS A 64 -3.73 -4.73 10.71
N LEU A 65 -3.84 -5.73 9.84
CA LEU A 65 -4.21 -7.10 10.22
C LEU A 65 -3.00 -7.97 10.60
N GLY A 66 -1.78 -7.45 10.56
CA GLY A 66 -0.56 -8.21 10.81
C GLY A 66 -0.10 -9.07 9.62
N ASN A 67 -0.73 -8.91 8.45
CA ASN A 67 -0.43 -9.69 7.25
C ASN A 67 0.77 -9.10 6.49
N TYR A 68 1.92 -8.96 7.16
CA TYR A 68 3.06 -8.17 6.68
C TYR A 68 3.63 -8.66 5.34
N ARG A 69 3.62 -9.98 5.08
CA ARG A 69 4.08 -10.54 3.80
C ARG A 69 3.17 -10.12 2.64
N SER A 70 1.86 -10.19 2.83
CA SER A 70 0.87 -9.77 1.83
C SER A 70 0.94 -8.26 1.60
N ALA A 71 1.05 -7.49 2.69
CA ALA A 71 1.24 -6.04 2.63
C ALA A 71 2.51 -5.65 1.86
N PHE A 72 3.62 -6.34 2.11
CA PHE A 72 4.88 -6.10 1.41
C PHE A 72 4.77 -6.40 -0.09
N ASN A 73 4.14 -7.51 -0.47
CA ASN A 73 3.90 -7.83 -1.88
C ASN A 73 3.07 -6.74 -2.56
N ASP A 74 2.03 -6.25 -1.90
CA ASP A 74 1.23 -5.12 -2.40
C ASP A 74 2.07 -3.83 -2.54
N CYS A 75 2.99 -3.56 -1.62
CA CYS A 75 3.93 -2.42 -1.74
C CYS A 75 4.86 -2.57 -2.96
N ILE A 76 5.34 -3.78 -3.25
CA ILE A 76 6.13 -4.06 -4.46
C ILE A 76 5.31 -3.79 -5.72
N PHE A 77 4.06 -4.27 -5.78
CA PHE A 77 3.20 -4.01 -6.93
C PHE A 77 2.88 -2.52 -7.09
N ALA A 78 2.58 -1.80 -6.00
CA ALA A 78 2.39 -0.35 -6.07
C ALA A 78 3.60 0.36 -6.68
N ARG A 79 4.82 -0.02 -6.29
CA ARG A 79 6.06 0.52 -6.88
C ARG A 79 6.31 0.13 -8.34
N LYS A 80 5.77 -1.01 -8.80
CA LYS A 80 5.83 -1.37 -10.23
C LYS A 80 4.98 -0.43 -11.09
N PHE A 81 3.83 0.02 -10.58
CA PHE A 81 2.99 0.99 -11.26
C PHE A 81 3.51 2.42 -11.11
N LYS A 82 3.94 2.79 -9.90
CA LYS A 82 4.48 4.11 -9.58
C LYS A 82 5.72 3.99 -8.68
N PRO A 83 6.93 4.04 -9.25
CA PRO A 83 8.18 3.79 -8.51
C PRO A 83 8.44 4.73 -7.33
N ASP A 84 7.93 5.95 -7.39
CA ASP A 84 8.08 7.04 -6.41
C ASP A 84 6.86 7.17 -5.46
N HIS A 85 5.96 6.19 -5.41
CA HIS A 85 4.80 6.22 -4.52
C HIS A 85 5.21 6.13 -3.04
N ILE A 86 5.50 7.28 -2.43
CA ILE A 86 6.12 7.38 -1.09
C ILE A 86 5.41 6.55 -0.01
N LYS A 87 4.07 6.59 0.07
CA LYS A 87 3.32 5.82 1.09
C LYS A 87 3.51 4.30 0.96
N ALA A 88 3.72 3.78 -0.26
CA ALA A 88 3.98 2.36 -0.49
C ALA A 88 5.43 2.02 -0.12
N ILE A 89 6.37 2.92 -0.36
CA ILE A 89 7.78 2.75 0.00
C ILE A 89 7.94 2.71 1.53
N VAL A 90 7.40 3.70 2.23
CA VAL A 90 7.43 3.75 3.70
C VAL A 90 6.79 2.51 4.32
N ARG A 91 5.63 2.08 3.79
CA ARG A 91 4.96 0.87 4.27
C ARG A 91 5.75 -0.40 3.95
N GLY A 92 6.42 -0.46 2.81
CA GLY A 92 7.31 -1.56 2.47
C GLY A 92 8.45 -1.70 3.48
N ALA A 93 9.07 -0.60 3.87
CA ALA A 93 10.08 -0.57 4.93
C ALA A 93 9.53 -1.09 6.26
N GLN A 94 8.33 -0.63 6.66
CA GLN A 94 7.66 -1.08 7.87
C GLN A 94 7.37 -2.59 7.82
N CYS A 95 6.87 -3.12 6.70
CA CYS A 95 6.62 -4.55 6.55
C CYS A 95 7.90 -5.37 6.68
N CYS A 96 9.00 -4.94 6.05
CA CYS A 96 10.30 -5.59 6.19
C CYS A 96 10.77 -5.61 7.65
N TYR A 97 10.63 -4.48 8.35
CA TYR A 97 10.99 -4.39 9.76
C TYR A 97 10.15 -5.35 10.64
N GLN A 98 8.83 -5.38 10.47
CA GLN A 98 7.93 -6.30 11.19
C GLN A 98 8.23 -7.77 10.92
N MET A 99 8.82 -8.07 9.75
CA MET A 99 9.26 -9.42 9.38
C MET A 99 10.71 -9.73 9.79
N ASN A 100 11.36 -8.86 10.59
CA ASN A 100 12.77 -8.95 10.99
C ASN A 100 13.75 -8.99 9.80
N LYS A 101 13.34 -8.47 8.64
CA LYS A 101 14.17 -8.34 7.45
C LYS A 101 14.87 -6.99 7.45
N PHE A 102 15.77 -6.79 8.41
CA PHE A 102 16.34 -5.47 8.69
C PHE A 102 17.14 -4.89 7.52
N GLN A 103 17.91 -5.72 6.80
CA GLN A 103 18.63 -5.28 5.60
C GLN A 103 17.69 -4.80 4.49
N ASP A 104 16.56 -5.49 4.28
CA ASP A 104 15.55 -5.02 3.32
C ASP A 104 14.89 -3.73 3.82
N ALA A 105 14.57 -3.65 5.12
CA ALA A 105 13.99 -2.44 5.70
C ALA A 105 14.89 -1.21 5.49
N LEU A 106 16.20 -1.35 5.68
CA LEU A 106 17.18 -0.29 5.42
C LEU A 106 17.14 0.18 3.95
N ARG A 107 17.16 -0.75 3.00
CA ARG A 107 17.07 -0.41 1.56
C ARG A 107 15.80 0.35 1.20
N TRP A 108 14.67 -0.03 1.81
CA TRP A 108 13.41 0.66 1.59
C TRP A 108 13.36 2.02 2.31
N CYS A 109 14.00 2.16 3.48
CA CYS A 109 14.16 3.45 4.14
C CYS A 109 15.03 4.39 3.29
N ASP A 110 16.17 3.92 2.80
CA ASP A 110 17.05 4.69 1.92
C ASP A 110 16.28 5.17 0.68
N ALA A 111 15.46 4.29 0.08
CA ALA A 111 14.60 4.66 -1.06
C ALA A 111 13.54 5.73 -0.71
N ALA A 112 12.96 5.70 0.49
CA ALA A 112 12.02 6.74 0.92
C ALA A 112 12.75 8.07 1.20
N LEU A 113 13.94 8.03 1.83
CA LEU A 113 14.74 9.22 2.15
C LEU A 113 15.34 9.89 0.91
N MET A 114 15.49 9.17 -0.21
CA MET A 114 15.81 9.81 -1.49
C MET A 114 14.70 10.73 -2.00
N ILE A 115 13.44 10.48 -1.60
CA ILE A 115 12.27 11.26 -2.03
C ILE A 115 11.96 12.34 -0.98
N ASP A 116 11.96 11.96 0.29
CA ASP A 116 11.76 12.86 1.43
C ASP A 116 12.86 12.64 2.48
N PRO A 117 13.97 13.40 2.40
CA PRO A 117 15.11 13.23 3.30
C PRO A 117 14.81 13.53 4.77
N GLU A 118 13.74 14.27 5.05
CA GLU A 118 13.39 14.74 6.40
C GLU A 118 12.24 13.93 7.02
N ASP A 119 11.76 12.86 6.37
CA ASP A 119 10.70 12.00 6.91
C ASP A 119 11.16 11.37 8.25
N SER A 120 10.69 11.94 9.35
CA SER A 120 11.05 11.54 10.70
C SER A 120 10.68 10.09 11.00
N VAL A 121 9.58 9.59 10.41
CA VAL A 121 9.12 8.21 10.62
C VAL A 121 10.09 7.24 9.96
N VAL A 122 10.56 7.57 8.76
CA VAL A 122 11.54 6.76 8.03
C VAL A 122 12.90 6.79 8.70
N LEU A 123 13.36 7.97 9.14
CA LEU A 123 14.62 8.11 9.88
C LEU A 123 14.62 7.27 11.16
N GLU A 124 13.55 7.32 11.95
CA GLU A 124 13.40 6.52 13.17
C GLU A 124 13.38 5.01 12.85
N LEU A 125 12.61 4.60 11.84
CA LEU A 125 12.54 3.21 11.40
C LEU A 125 13.90 2.69 10.94
N ARG A 126 14.66 3.50 10.20
CA ARG A 126 16.00 3.18 9.72
C ARG A 126 16.96 2.95 10.88
N VAL A 127 16.96 3.83 11.89
CA VAL A 127 17.77 3.65 13.11
C VAL A 127 17.40 2.36 13.84
N LYS A 128 16.11 2.04 13.96
CA LYS A 128 15.66 0.79 14.57
C LYS A 128 16.11 -0.44 13.78
N ALA A 129 16.00 -0.40 12.45
CA ALA A 129 16.44 -1.49 11.59
C ALA A 129 17.97 -1.67 11.65
N ASP A 130 18.74 -0.59 11.70
CA ASP A 130 20.21 -0.64 11.79
C ASP A 130 20.70 -1.29 13.08
N LYS A 131 19.98 -1.09 14.20
CA LYS A 131 20.27 -1.74 15.48
C LYS A 131 19.90 -3.22 15.53
N GLY A 132 18.97 -3.67 14.67
CA GLY A 132 18.49 -5.04 14.64
C GLY A 132 19.25 -5.98 13.69
N LYS A 133 20.15 -5.43 12.86
CA LYS A 133 20.86 -6.15 11.81
C LYS A 133 21.92 -7.14 12.32
#